data_AF-A0A1M5I2Z9-F1
#
_entry.id   AF-A0A1M5I2Z9-F1
#
_cell.length_a   1.000
_cell.length_b   1.000
_cell.length_c   1.000
_cell.angle_alpha   90.00
_cell.angle_beta   90.00
_cell.angle_gamma   90.00
#
_symmetry.space_group_name_H-M   'P 1'
#
loop_
_entity.id
_entity.type
_entity.pdbx_description
1 polymer ?
#
loop_
_entity_poly.entity_id
_entity_poly.type
_entity_poly.pdbx_seq_one_letter_code
_entity_poly.pdbx_strand_id
1 'polypeptide(L)' 'MGISGISFWQLLIVLLIALTLFGSGRIRSLGEDIGGAIGGFRKSLAGGEGAPSGEDRSLEKGEFGRGESV' A
#
# COMPACT_ATOMS: atom_id res chain seq x y z
N MET A 1 -31.01 0.68 -8.56
CA MET A 1 -30.24 -0.58 -8.49
C MET A 1 -28.77 -0.21 -8.55
N GLY A 2 -28.21 0.22 -7.42
CA GLY A 2 -26.81 0.65 -7.37
C GLY A 2 -25.86 -0.54 -7.35
N ILE A 3 -24.57 -0.24 -7.38
CA ILE A 3 -23.41 -1.11 -7.09
C ILE A 3 -23.49 -1.91 -5.77
N SER A 4 -24.63 -1.89 -5.07
CA SER A 4 -24.93 -2.53 -3.79
C SER A 4 -25.07 -4.06 -3.84
N GLY A 5 -24.78 -4.70 -4.98
CA GLY A 5 -24.77 -6.17 -5.13
C GLY A 5 -23.38 -6.81 -4.97
N ILE A 6 -22.31 -6.02 -5.00
CA ILE A 6 -20.96 -6.51 -4.77
C ILE A 6 -20.70 -6.45 -3.26
N SER A 7 -20.96 -7.56 -2.58
CA SER A 7 -20.63 -7.68 -1.17
C SER A 7 -19.12 -7.88 -0.98
N PHE A 8 -18.64 -7.44 0.18
CA PHE A 8 -17.22 -7.47 0.54
C PHE A 8 -16.64 -8.90 0.48
N TRP A 9 -17.49 -9.90 0.69
CA TRP A 9 -17.13 -11.31 0.61
C TRP A 9 -16.75 -11.76 -0.80
N GLN A 10 -17.45 -11.28 -1.83
CA GLN A 10 -17.14 -11.57 -3.22
C GLN A 10 -15.81 -10.93 -3.62
N LEU A 11 -15.54 -9.70 -3.15
CA LEU A 11 -14.26 -9.03 -3.39
C LEU A 11 -13.09 -9.85 -2.83
N LEU A 12 -13.24 -10.42 -1.64
CA LEU A 12 -12.19 -11.24 -1.00
C LEU A 12 -11.89 -12.52 -1.81
N ILE A 13 -12.93 -13.20 -2.29
CA ILE A 13 -12.79 -14.38 -3.14
C ILE A 13 -12.13 -14.04 -4.48
N VAL A 14 -12.54 -12.94 -5.12
CA VAL A 14 -11.92 -12.49 -6.38
C VAL A 14 -10.46 -12.10 -6.16
N LEU A 15 -10.16 -11.41 -5.05
CA LEU A 15 -8.79 -11.04 -4.70
C LEU A 15 -7.92 -12.28 -4.49
N LEU A 16 -8.43 -13.30 -3.80
CA LEU A 16 -7.70 -14.55 -3.58
C LEU A 16 -7.33 -15.22 -4.91
N ILE A 17 -8.31 -15.35 -5.82
CA ILE A 17 -8.10 -15.93 -7.14
C ILE A 17 -7.11 -15.08 -7.96
N ALA A 18 -7.25 -13.75 -7.94
CA ALA A 18 -6.32 -12.85 -8.62
C ALA A 18 -4.89 -13.01 -8.10
N LEU A 19 -4.72 -13.15 -6.77
CA LEU A 19 -3.41 -13.35 -6.15
C LEU A 19 -2.79 -14.71 -6.54
N THR A 20 -3.61 -15.75 -6.72
CA THR A 20 -3.15 -17.06 -7.20
C THR A 20 -2.78 -17.05 -8.68
N LEU A 21 -3.54 -16.36 -9.54
CA LEU A 21 -3.29 -16.31 -10.98
C LEU A 21 -2.12 -15.39 -11.34
N PHE A 22 -2.07 -14.19 -10.76
CA PHE A 22 -1.06 -13.18 -11.06
C PHE A 22 0.16 -13.26 -10.13
N GLY A 23 0.03 -13.94 -9.00
CA GLY A 23 1.03 -13.91 -7.93
C GLY A 23 0.97 -12.62 -7.12
N SER A 24 1.35 -12.69 -5.84
CA SER A 24 1.37 -11.52 -4.94
C SER A 24 2.41 -10.47 -5.30
N GLY A 25 3.53 -10.87 -5.91
CA GLY A 25 4.62 -9.95 -6.28
C GLY A 25 4.22 -8.90 -7.31
N ARG A 26 3.49 -9.30 -8.37
CA ARG A 26 3.04 -8.37 -9.41
C ARG A 26 1.96 -7.42 -8.91
N ILE A 27 1.02 -7.92 -8.11
CA ILE A 27 -0.04 -7.11 -7.51
C ILE A 27 0.53 -6.10 -6.51
N ARG A 28 1.61 -6.43 -5.79
CA ARG A 28 2.27 -5.50 -4.87
C ARG A 28 2.95 -4.35 -5.60
N SER A 29 3.76 -4.63 -6.62
CA SER A 29 4.44 -3.58 -7.39
C SER A 29 3.44 -2.65 -8.07
N LEU A 30 2.44 -3.22 -8.75
CA LEU A 30 1.37 -2.41 -9.38
C LEU A 30 0.52 -1.66 -8.35
N GLY A 31 0.26 -2.27 -7.19
CA GLY A 31 -0.49 -1.65 -6.11
C GLY A 31 0.25 -0.49 -5.43
N GLU A 32 1.58 -0.55 -5.37
CA GLU A 32 2.43 0.52 -4.85
C GLU A 32 2.43 1.72 -5.81
N ASP A 33 2.63 1.47 -7.11
CA ASP A 33 2.62 2.50 -8.15
C ASP A 33 1.26 3.21 -8.24
N ILE A 34 0.17 2.42 -8.27
CA ILE A 34 -1.20 2.94 -8.37
C ILE A 34 -1.64 3.55 -7.04
N GLY A 35 -1.27 2.94 -5.91
CA GLY A 35 -1.58 3.43 -4.57
C GLY A 35 -0.96 4.79 -4.27
N GLY A 36 0.29 5.01 -4.70
CA GLY A 36 0.96 6.30 -4.61
C GLY A 36 0.24 7.40 -5.39
N ALA A 37 -0.17 7.10 -6.63
CA ALA A 37 -0.89 8.05 -7.48
C ALA A 37 -2.28 8.40 -6.91
N ILE A 38 -3.03 7.40 -6.43
CA ILE A 38 -4.35 7.61 -5.82
C ILE A 38 -4.23 8.32 -4.47
N GLY A 39 -3.16 8.08 -3.71
CA GLY A 39 -2.88 8.77 -2.44
C GLY A 39 -2.73 10.28 -2.63
N GLY A 40 -1.96 10.70 -3.63
CA GLY A 40 -1.83 12.12 -4.01
C GLY A 40 -3.16 12.73 -4.43
N PHE A 41 -3.95 12.00 -5.23
CA PHE A 41 -5.27 12.44 -5.67
C PHE A 41 -6.26 12.62 -4.50
N ARG A 42 -6.32 11.66 -3.56
CA ARG A 42 -7.14 11.79 -2.33
C ARG A 42 -6.71 13.01 -1.51
N LYS A 43 -5.40 13.25 -1.38
CA LYS A 43 -4.86 14.38 -0.62
C LYS A 43 -5.24 15.73 -1.22
N SER A 44 -5.27 15.84 -2.55
CA SER A 44 -5.73 17.04 -3.25
C SER A 44 -7.24 17.25 -3.13
N LEU A 45 -8.03 16.18 -3.17
CA LEU A 45 -9.49 16.25 -2.97
C LEU A 45 -9.89 16.56 -1.52
N ALA A 46 -9.10 16.11 -0.54
CA ALA A 46 -9.37 16.30 0.89
C ALA A 46 -8.97 17.68 1.42
N GLY A 47 -8.45 18.58 0.58
CA GLY A 47 -8.21 19.98 0.96
C GLY A 47 -7.24 20.12 2.14
N GLY A 48 -5.98 19.70 1.95
CA GLY A 48 -4.84 20.18 2.75
C GLY A 48 -4.69 19.67 4.18
N GLU A 49 -5.72 19.12 4.83
CA GLU A 49 -5.64 18.76 6.25
C GLU A 49 -5.84 17.25 6.49
N GLY A 50 -4.74 16.57 6.82
CA GLY A 50 -4.78 15.36 7.67
C GLY A 50 -5.11 14.02 7.02
N ALA A 51 -4.50 13.66 5.89
CA ALA A 51 -4.44 12.25 5.48
C ALA A 51 -3.07 11.66 5.84
N PRO A 52 -2.97 10.65 6.75
CA PRO A 52 -1.70 9.99 7.05
C PRO A 52 -1.22 9.28 5.77
N SER A 53 -0.16 9.83 5.18
CA SER A 53 0.56 9.16 4.09
C SER A 53 1.46 8.14 4.74
N GLY A 54 1.37 6.88 4.31
CA GLY A 54 2.16 5.78 4.85
C GLY A 54 3.65 6.11 4.82
N GLU A 55 4.17 6.52 5.97
CA GLU A 55 5.60 6.50 6.25
C GLU A 55 5.98 5.05 6.48
N ASP A 56 6.70 4.52 5.48
CA ASP A 56 7.48 3.30 5.61
C ASP A 56 8.55 3.55 6.68
N ARG A 57 8.18 3.34 7.95
CA ARG A 57 9.14 3.14 9.04
C ARG A 57 9.75 1.75 8.87
N SER A 58 10.52 1.57 7.81
CA SER A 58 11.38 0.41 7.63
C SER A 58 12.82 0.84 7.92
N LEU A 59 13.18 0.61 9.19
CA LEU A 59 14.51 0.19 9.62
C LEU A 59 15.65 1.23 9.57
N GLU A 60 15.57 2.24 10.43
CA GLU A 60 16.76 2.64 11.18
C GLU A 60 17.08 1.53 12.20
N LYS A 61 17.75 0.45 11.75
CA LYS A 61 18.29 -0.58 12.63
C LYS A 61 19.82 -0.58 12.59
N GLY A 62 20.39 0.34 13.37
CA GLY A 62 21.59 0.07 14.15
C GLY A 62 22.91 0.01 13.38
N GLU A 63 23.40 1.15 12.93
CA GLU A 63 24.85 1.40 12.99
C GLU A 63 25.22 1.75 14.45
N PHE A 64 25.26 0.74 15.32
CA PHE A 64 25.99 0.85 16.58
C PHE A 64 27.40 0.30 16.38
N GLY A 65 28.33 1.22 16.14
CA GLY A 65 29.71 1.11 16.62
C GLY A 65 30.54 -0.02 16.03
N ARG A 66 30.84 0.04 14.73
CA ARG A 66 32.10 -0.53 14.21
C ARG A 66 33.12 0.60 14.02
N GLY A 67 33.99 0.72 15.01
CA GLY A 67 35.25 1.47 15.03
C GLY A 67 35.81 1.27 16.43
N GLU A 68 36.87 0.50 16.68
CA GLU A 68 38.15 0.40 15.95
C GLU A 68 38.59 1.76 15.41
N SER A 69 39.09 2.60 16.33
CA SER A 69 40.28 3.40 16.09
C SER A 69 40.78 3.99 17.41
N VAL A 70 41.88 3.40 17.90
CA VAL A 70 43.01 4.04 18.61
C VAL A 70 42.72 4.81 19.91
#